data_AF-A0A2M9IB10-F1
#
_entry.id   AF-A0A2M9IB10-F1
#
_cell.length_a   1.000
_cell.length_b   1.000
_cell.length_c   1.000
_cell.angle_alpha   90.00
_cell.angle_beta   90.00
_cell.angle_gamma   90.00
#
_symmetry.space_group_name_H-M   'P 1'
#
loop_
_entity.id
_entity.type
_entity.pdbx_description
1 polymer ?
#
loop_
_entity_poly.entity_id
_entity_poly.type
_entity_poly.pdbx_seq_one_letter_code
_entity_poly.pdbx_strand_id
1 'polypeptide(L)'
;MLVDFDDWAIVHTEGEELTRVLLARGMAPACPARGDGESGTLDETVAQSSAAGWDLGDLRLLPYSGYSFREQLELARPVWRELTTLPRAEQLARIGAAHAAAVSCGSDPLDVLAGGASR
;
A
#
# COMPACT_ATOMS: atom_id res chain seq x y z
N MET A 1 5.20 13.97 2.28
CA MET A 1 5.14 12.78 3.14
C MET A 1 5.74 13.14 4.48
N LEU A 2 4.95 13.02 5.56
CA LEU A 2 5.43 13.09 6.93
C LEU A 2 5.03 11.76 7.57
N VAL A 3 5.99 11.09 8.21
CA VAL A 3 5.73 9.87 8.98
C VAL A 3 5.31 10.31 10.37
N ASP A 4 4.10 9.95 10.77
CA ASP A 4 3.68 10.04 12.16
C ASP A 4 4.17 8.79 12.90
N PHE A 5 5.11 8.97 13.81
CA PHE A 5 5.68 7.87 14.60
C PHE A 5 4.78 7.46 15.76
N ASP A 6 3.80 8.28 16.12
CA ASP A 6 2.82 7.97 17.16
C ASP A 6 1.63 7.14 16.61
N ASP A 7 1.62 6.89 15.30
CA ASP A 7 0.63 6.03 14.65
C ASP A 7 0.64 4.61 15.20
N TRP A 8 -0.56 4.07 15.48
CA TRP A 8 -0.75 2.76 16.10
C TRP A 8 -0.02 1.62 15.38
N ALA A 9 0.04 1.67 14.05
CA ALA A 9 0.72 0.66 13.24
C ALA A 9 2.26 0.77 13.31
N ILE A 10 2.80 1.88 13.77
CA ILE A 10 4.24 2.08 14.02
C ILE A 10 4.57 1.79 15.49
N VAL A 11 3.80 2.35 16.43
CA VAL A 11 4.04 2.20 17.88
C VAL A 11 4.04 0.74 18.34
N HIS A 12 3.30 -0.14 17.65
CA HIS A 12 3.15 -1.56 18.00
C HIS A 12 3.95 -2.51 17.10
N THR A 13 4.82 -1.99 16.23
CA THR A 13 5.65 -2.82 15.35
C THR A 13 7.14 -2.60 15.58
N GLU A 14 7.92 -3.67 15.40
CA GLU A 14 9.38 -3.65 15.54
C GLU A 14 10.05 -4.45 14.41
N GLY A 15 11.36 -4.26 14.24
CA GLY A 15 12.17 -5.07 13.31
C GLY A 15 11.66 -5.08 11.87
N GLU A 16 11.42 -6.28 11.34
CA GLU A 16 10.94 -6.48 9.97
C GLU A 16 9.54 -5.90 9.75
N GLU A 17 8.65 -5.98 10.74
CA GLU A 17 7.30 -5.43 10.62
C GLU A 17 7.34 -3.91 10.51
N LEU A 18 8.15 -3.25 11.35
CA LEU A 18 8.35 -1.80 11.28
C LEU A 18 8.93 -1.40 9.92
N THR A 19 9.94 -2.14 9.42
CA THR A 19 10.53 -1.90 8.11
C THR A 19 9.48 -1.98 7.00
N ARG A 20 8.62 -3.00 7.03
CA ARG A 20 7.53 -3.16 6.07
C ARG A 20 6.51 -2.02 6.14
N VAL A 21 6.12 -1.59 7.35
CA VAL A 21 5.20 -0.46 7.54
C VAL A 21 5.78 0.83 6.96
N LEU A 22 7.07 1.11 7.24
CA LEU A 22 7.75 2.29 6.72
C LEU A 22 7.89 2.25 5.20
N LEU A 23 8.25 1.11 4.61
CA LEU A 23 8.30 0.92 3.16
C LEU A 23 6.94 1.14 2.52
N ALA A 24 5.89 0.52 3.06
CA ALA A 24 4.54 0.64 2.52
C ALA A 24 4.06 2.09 2.49
N ARG A 25 4.25 2.82 3.60
CA ARG A 25 3.92 4.25 3.71
C ARG A 25 4.79 5.14 2.82
N GLY A 26 6.05 4.75 2.60
CA GLY A 26 6.96 5.42 1.68
C GLY A 26 6.57 5.26 0.21
N MET A 27 6.12 4.08 -0.17
CA MET A 27 5.84 3.72 -1.56
C MET A 27 4.44 4.11 -2.04
N ALA A 28 3.44 4.10 -1.16
CA ALA A 28 2.08 4.50 -1.47
C ALA A 28 1.48 5.30 -0.30
N PRO A 29 1.98 6.52 -0.02
CA PRO A 29 1.51 7.33 1.10
C PRO A 29 -0.01 7.59 0.98
N ALA A 30 -0.72 7.56 2.11
CA ALA A 30 -2.12 7.99 2.14
C ALA A 30 -2.23 9.49 1.87
N CYS A 31 -3.31 9.92 1.23
CA CYS A 31 -3.56 11.34 0.97
C CYS A 31 -4.02 12.13 2.21
N PRO A 32 -5.06 11.70 2.94
CA PRO A 32 -5.39 12.34 4.20
C PRO A 32 -4.30 12.08 5.24
N ALA A 33 -4.04 13.07 6.10
CA ALA A 33 -3.16 12.88 7.24
C ALA A 33 -3.80 11.83 8.16
N ARG A 34 -3.11 10.72 8.41
CA ARG A 34 -3.53 9.74 9.42
C ARG A 34 -3.45 10.38 10.80
N GLY A 35 -4.53 10.27 11.58
CA GLY A 35 -4.60 10.72 12.97
C GLY A 35 -5.27 9.64 13.84
N ASP A 36 -5.52 9.97 15.11
CA ASP A 36 -6.08 9.07 16.13
C ASP A 36 -7.45 8.48 15.72
N GLY A 37 -7.43 7.38 14.96
CA GLY A 37 -8.60 6.63 14.51
C GLY A 37 -8.80 6.52 12.99
N GLU A 38 -8.01 7.22 12.16
CA GLU A 38 -8.12 7.15 10.69
C GLU A 38 -6.96 6.33 10.09
N SER A 39 -7.24 5.08 9.73
CA SER A 39 -6.24 4.14 9.16
C SER A 39 -5.93 4.38 7.67
N GLY A 40 -6.46 5.45 7.06
CA GLY A 40 -6.60 5.57 5.61
C GLY A 40 -7.74 4.68 5.10
N THR A 41 -8.03 4.70 3.80
CA THR A 41 -9.07 3.86 3.20
C THR A 41 -8.61 2.39 3.09
N LEU A 42 -9.57 1.48 2.85
CA LEU A 42 -9.26 0.08 2.55
C LEU A 42 -8.35 -0.03 1.33
N ASP A 43 -8.66 0.74 0.29
CA ASP A 43 -7.92 0.70 -0.98
C ASP A 43 -6.50 1.27 -0.82
N GLU A 44 -6.32 2.35 -0.06
CA GLU A 44 -5.01 2.88 0.30
C GLU A 44 -4.18 1.86 1.09
N THR A 45 -4.79 1.18 2.05
CA THR A 45 -4.13 0.13 2.85
C THR A 45 -3.70 -1.06 1.99
N VAL A 46 -4.54 -1.46 1.03
CA VAL A 46 -4.25 -2.54 0.10
C VAL A 46 -3.16 -2.13 -0.89
N ALA A 47 -3.18 -0.89 -1.40
CA ALA A 47 -2.13 -0.37 -2.26
C ALA A 47 -0.77 -0.36 -1.54
N GLN A 48 -0.73 0.10 -0.29
CA GLN A 48 0.45 0.08 0.58
C GLN A 48 1.01 -1.33 0.78
N SER A 49 0.14 -2.27 1.16
CA SER A 49 0.53 -3.67 1.35
C SER A 49 1.05 -4.31 0.06
N SER A 50 0.43 -3.99 -1.08
CA SER A 50 0.82 -4.50 -2.39
C SER A 50 2.15 -3.92 -2.87
N ALA A 51 2.38 -2.62 -2.68
CA ALA A 51 3.63 -1.95 -3.03
C ALA A 51 4.80 -2.45 -2.17
N ALA A 52 4.63 -2.54 -0.85
CA ALA A 52 5.65 -3.11 0.03
C ALA A 52 5.91 -4.58 -0.26
N GLY A 53 4.85 -5.35 -0.55
CA GLY A 53 5.01 -6.72 -0.97
C GLY A 53 5.86 -6.85 -2.24
N TRP A 54 5.71 -5.90 -3.18
CA TRP A 54 6.40 -5.90 -4.48
C TRP A 54 7.89 -5.70 -4.31
N ASP A 55 8.26 -4.80 -3.41
CA ASP A 55 9.65 -4.51 -3.10
C ASP A 55 10.29 -5.66 -2.31
N LEU A 56 9.56 -6.22 -1.34
CA LEU A 56 10.03 -7.27 -0.45
C LEU A 56 9.93 -8.69 -1.05
N GLY A 57 9.23 -8.86 -2.17
CA GLY A 57 8.99 -10.15 -2.82
C GLY A 57 7.93 -11.03 -2.14
N ASP A 58 7.19 -10.51 -1.17
CA ASP A 58 6.18 -11.25 -0.40
C ASP A 58 4.95 -10.39 -0.05
N LEU A 59 3.77 -10.81 -0.52
CA LEU A 59 2.51 -10.13 -0.21
C LEU A 59 2.07 -10.42 1.22
N ARG A 60 2.33 -9.46 2.10
CA ARG A 60 1.85 -9.45 3.48
C ARG A 60 1.06 -8.17 3.75
N LEU A 61 -0.13 -8.32 4.31
CA LEU A 61 -0.96 -7.20 4.71
C LEU A 61 -0.33 -6.45 5.88
N LEU A 62 -0.49 -5.11 5.88
CA LEU A 62 -0.09 -4.30 7.02
C LEU A 62 -0.91 -4.65 8.26
N PRO A 63 -0.28 -4.72 9.45
CA PRO A 63 -1.00 -4.91 10.69
C PRO A 63 -1.74 -3.62 11.08
N TYR A 64 -2.70 -3.74 12.00
CA TYR A 64 -3.38 -2.59 12.63
C TYR A 64 -4.09 -1.62 11.66
N SER A 65 -4.56 -2.10 10.50
CA SER A 65 -5.25 -1.26 9.51
C SER A 65 -6.72 -0.97 9.84
N GLY A 66 -7.28 -1.53 10.91
CA GLY A 66 -8.70 -1.41 11.26
C GLY A 66 -9.65 -2.18 10.34
N TYR A 67 -9.17 -2.74 9.23
CA TYR A 67 -9.96 -3.49 8.25
C TYR A 67 -9.87 -5.01 8.46
N SER A 68 -10.89 -5.72 7.96
CA SER A 68 -10.88 -7.18 7.93
C SER A 68 -9.68 -7.70 7.13
N PHE A 69 -8.94 -8.65 7.70
CA PHE A 69 -7.85 -9.33 6.99
C PHE A 69 -8.35 -9.99 5.69
N ARG A 70 -9.56 -10.58 5.72
CA ARG A 70 -10.14 -11.25 4.56
C ARG A 70 -10.41 -10.27 3.42
N GLU A 71 -11.04 -9.13 3.71
CA GLU A 71 -11.40 -8.13 2.71
C GLU A 71 -10.17 -7.54 2.02
N GLN A 72 -9.18 -7.15 2.81
CA GLN A 72 -7.90 -6.66 2.31
C GLN A 72 -7.23 -7.69 1.39
N LEU A 73 -7.25 -8.96 1.79
CA LEU A 73 -6.57 -10.01 1.04
C LEU A 73 -7.27 -10.34 -0.27
N GLU A 74 -8.61 -10.34 -0.30
CA GLU A 74 -9.39 -10.53 -1.52
C GLU A 74 -9.14 -9.41 -2.54
N LEU A 75 -8.92 -8.16 -2.08
CA LEU A 75 -8.54 -7.04 -2.95
C LEU A 75 -7.07 -7.09 -3.38
N ALA A 76 -6.15 -7.42 -2.47
CA ALA A 76 -4.72 -7.40 -2.73
C ALA A 76 -4.27 -8.51 -3.68
N ARG A 77 -4.80 -9.74 -3.52
CA ARG A 77 -4.37 -10.91 -4.29
C ARG A 77 -4.43 -10.74 -5.82
N PRO A 78 -5.55 -10.28 -6.44
CA PRO A 78 -5.61 -10.13 -7.88
C PRO A 78 -4.63 -9.07 -8.38
N VAL A 79 -4.57 -7.90 -7.71
CA VAL A 79 -3.65 -6.81 -8.05
C VAL A 79 -2.19 -7.26 -7.97
N TRP A 80 -1.83 -7.92 -6.88
CA TRP A 80 -0.52 -8.50 -6.67
C TRP A 80 -0.12 -9.49 -7.76
N ARG A 81 -1.03 -10.42 -8.08
CA ARG A 81 -0.79 -11.46 -9.08
C ARG A 81 -0.58 -10.85 -10.46
N GLU A 82 -1.44 -9.92 -10.87
CA GLU A 82 -1.28 -9.24 -12.15
C GLU A 82 0.04 -8.49 -12.19
N LEU A 83 0.29 -7.60 -11.21
CA LEU A 83 1.51 -6.80 -11.14
C LEU A 83 2.76 -7.67 -11.25
N THR A 84 2.86 -8.74 -10.46
CA THR A 84 4.05 -9.60 -10.43
C THR A 84 4.25 -10.46 -11.68
N THR A 85 3.22 -10.62 -12.52
CA THR A 85 3.33 -11.33 -13.81
C THR A 85 3.83 -10.47 -14.96
N LEU A 86 3.79 -9.13 -14.82
CA LEU A 86 4.28 -8.21 -15.85
C LEU A 86 5.81 -8.27 -15.99
N PRO A 87 6.37 -7.87 -17.15
CA PRO A 87 7.80 -7.61 -17.28
C PRO A 87 8.29 -6.60 -16.23
N ARG A 88 9.49 -6.80 -15.67
CA ARG A 88 10.02 -5.98 -14.56
C ARG A 88 9.95 -4.47 -14.81
N ALA A 89 10.20 -4.03 -16.05
CA ALA A 89 10.11 -2.62 -16.42
C ALA A 89 8.69 -2.06 -16.31
N GLU A 90 7.68 -2.85 -16.67
CA GLU A 90 6.26 -2.47 -16.52
C GLU A 90 5.83 -2.47 -15.05
N GLN A 91 6.31 -3.43 -14.26
CA GLN A 91 6.09 -3.42 -12.80
C GLN A 91 6.60 -2.12 -12.16
N LEU A 92 7.84 -1.76 -12.48
CA LEU A 92 8.49 -0.55 -12.00
C LEU A 92 7.72 0.70 -12.42
N ALA A 93 7.29 0.77 -13.68
CA ALA A 93 6.49 1.88 -14.20
C ALA A 93 5.16 2.02 -13.44
N ARG A 94 4.49 0.90 -13.14
CA ARG A 94 3.20 0.89 -12.45
C ARG A 94 3.33 1.26 -10.97
N ILE A 95 4.36 0.77 -10.29
CA ILE A 95 4.71 1.18 -8.91
C ILE A 95 5.03 2.68 -8.87
N GLY A 96 5.84 3.18 -9.80
CA GLY A 96 6.16 4.60 -9.90
C GLY A 96 4.93 5.48 -10.14
N ALA A 97 4.02 5.03 -11.01
CA ALA A 97 2.74 5.71 -11.26
C ALA A 97 1.83 5.73 -10.02
N ALA A 98 1.73 4.61 -9.29
CA ALA A 98 0.95 4.53 -8.07
C ALA A 98 1.52 5.44 -6.96
N HIS A 99 2.84 5.49 -6.81
CA HIS A 99 3.50 6.43 -5.89
C HIS A 99 3.22 7.89 -6.28
N ALA A 100 3.29 8.22 -7.57
CA ALA A 100 2.98 9.58 -8.05
C ALA A 100 1.51 9.96 -7.81
N ALA A 101 0.57 9.04 -8.05
CA ALA A 101 -0.85 9.21 -7.74
C ALA A 101 -1.07 9.47 -6.25
N ALA A 102 -0.45 8.67 -5.39
CA ALA A 102 -0.49 8.80 -3.94
C ALA A 102 0.02 10.16 -3.45
N VAL A 103 1.22 10.56 -3.89
CA VAL A 103 1.86 11.82 -3.46
C VAL A 103 1.11 13.06 -3.98
N SER A 104 0.47 12.96 -5.14
CA SER A 104 -0.30 14.06 -5.73
C SER A 104 -1.74 14.15 -5.21
N CYS A 105 -2.22 13.17 -4.46
CA CYS A 105 -3.63 13.04 -4.10
C CYS A 105 -4.58 13.05 -5.33
N GLY A 106 -4.08 12.64 -6.50
CA GLY A 106 -4.79 12.83 -7.77
C GLY A 106 -5.69 11.67 -8.21
N SER A 107 -5.33 10.45 -7.83
CA SER A 107 -6.07 9.22 -8.17
C SER A 107 -5.80 8.13 -7.15
N ASP A 108 -6.67 7.11 -7.09
CA ASP A 108 -6.47 5.96 -6.21
C ASP A 108 -5.23 5.15 -6.63
N PRO A 109 -4.22 5.00 -5.76
CA PRO A 109 -3.03 4.20 -6.07
C PRO A 109 -3.36 2.72 -6.35
N LEU A 110 -4.40 2.15 -5.73
CA LEU A 110 -4.80 0.76 -5.96
C LEU A 110 -5.30 0.56 -7.38
N ASP A 111 -6.12 1.48 -7.90
CA ASP A 111 -6.60 1.44 -9.29
C ASP A 111 -5.43 1.51 -10.29
N VAL A 112 -4.41 2.31 -9.99
CA VAL A 112 -3.20 2.40 -10.81
C VAL A 112 -2.41 1.09 -10.79
N LEU A 113 -2.25 0.47 -9.61
CA LEU A 113 -1.62 -0.85 -9.48
C LEU A 113 -2.42 -1.95 -10.19
N ALA A 114 -3.75 -1.83 -10.22
CA ALA A 114 -4.65 -2.71 -10.96
C ALA A 114 -4.65 -2.44 -12.48
N GLY A 115 -3.94 -1.41 -12.96
CA GLY A 115 -3.76 -1.14 -14.38
C GLY A 115 -4.52 -0.01 -15.00
N GLY A 116 -5.15 0.85 -14.19
CA GLY A 116 -5.92 1.98 -14.70
C GLY A 116 -7.20 1.47 -15.37
N ALA A 117 -8.19 1.16 -14.53
CA ALA A 117 -9.58 0.84 -14.86
C ALA A 117 -9.87 -0.50 -15.56
N SER A 118 -10.50 -1.40 -14.78
CA SER A 118 -11.64 -2.22 -15.21
C SER A 118 -12.49 -2.57 -13.98
N ARG A 119 -13.31 -1.61 -13.54
CA ARG A 119 -14.55 -1.90 -12.82
C ARG A 119 -15.69 -1.16 -13.51
#